data_AF-A0AAJ6G5J5-F1
#
_entry.id   AF-A0AAJ6G5J5-F1
#
_cell.length_a   1.000
_cell.length_b   1.000
_cell.length_c   1.000
_cell.angle_alpha   90.00
_cell.angle_beta   90.00
_cell.angle_gamma   90.00
#
_symmetry.space_group_name_H-M   'P 1'
#
loop_
_entity.id
_entity.type
_entity.pdbx_description
1 polymer ?
#
loop_
_entity_poly.entity_id
_entity_poly.type
_entity_poly.pdbx_seq_one_letter_code
_entity_poly.pdbx_strand_id
1 'polypeptide(L)'
;MNDVDARMDRLRKAARYRYQQLVDAEVERGSLDPDEVRAEREERRLLKAADVAAHARAQIAEAERRGVFEGNPYHGKPLPGLGEQHDPNWWIKAKIEREDIRGIAPPALALRTEDAELDDHLDALSAESDVRDVLVDFNARVKEARRQLLGGPPVVTPMRDVEAEVVAWKDRREARFAADAVAAAERASGSRPTRWWRRRG
;
A
#
# COMPACT_ATOMS: atom_id res chain seq x y z
N MET A 1 -23.21 12.81 0.89
CA MET A 1 -24.43 12.05 1.25
C MET A 1 -25.53 13.08 1.45
N ASN A 2 -26.57 13.13 0.62
CA ASN A 2 -27.60 14.18 0.72
C ASN A 2 -28.52 13.94 1.92
N ASP A 3 -28.98 15.00 2.58
CA ASP A 3 -29.85 14.95 3.77
C ASP A 3 -31.19 14.23 3.50
N VAL A 4 -31.67 14.32 2.26
CA VAL A 4 -32.86 13.59 1.78
C VAL A 4 -32.65 12.08 1.78
N ASP A 5 -31.48 11.61 1.34
CA ASP A 5 -31.14 10.18 1.31
C ASP A 5 -31.07 9.62 2.74
N ALA A 6 -30.46 10.39 3.67
CA ALA A 6 -30.37 10.03 5.07
C ALA A 6 -31.75 9.92 5.75
N ARG A 7 -32.69 10.84 5.44
CA ARG A 7 -34.07 10.78 5.92
C ARG A 7 -34.82 9.58 5.35
N MET A 8 -34.68 9.31 4.05
CA MET A 8 -35.33 8.18 3.39
C MET A 8 -34.82 6.83 3.89
N ASP A 9 -33.53 6.72 4.20
CA ASP A 9 -32.95 5.53 4.80
C ASP A 9 -33.47 5.27 6.22
N ARG A 10 -33.66 6.32 7.03
CA ARG A 10 -34.30 6.19 8.35
C ARG A 10 -35.74 5.68 8.23
N LEU A 11 -36.50 6.22 7.27
CA LEU A 11 -37.89 5.78 7.03
C LEU A 11 -37.96 4.33 6.57
N ARG A 12 -37.09 3.91 5.64
CA ARG A 12 -36.98 2.52 5.18
C ARG A 12 -36.60 1.59 6.32
N LYS A 13 -35.64 1.98 7.16
CA LYS A 13 -35.22 1.21 8.35
C LYS A 13 -36.37 1.06 9.35
N ALA A 14 -37.10 2.13 9.62
CA ALA A 14 -38.26 2.11 10.50
C ALA A 14 -39.43 1.27 9.94
N ALA A 15 -39.64 1.29 8.61
CA ALA A 15 -40.65 0.46 7.96
C ALA A 15 -40.30 -1.03 8.02
N ARG A 16 -39.03 -1.40 7.76
CA ARG A 16 -38.54 -2.78 7.90
C ARG A 16 -38.66 -3.29 9.33
N TYR A 17 -38.32 -2.46 10.31
CA TYR A 17 -38.45 -2.80 11.72
C TYR A 17 -39.91 -3.03 12.12
N ARG A 18 -40.82 -2.16 11.69
CA ARG A 18 -42.26 -2.33 11.93
C ARG A 18 -42.82 -3.61 11.28
N TYR A 19 -42.42 -3.90 10.04
CA TYR A 19 -42.80 -5.14 9.37
C TYR A 19 -42.27 -6.38 10.11
N GLN A 20 -41.02 -6.35 10.56
CA GLN A 20 -40.42 -7.44 11.35
C GLN A 20 -41.22 -7.71 12.64
N GLN A 21 -41.58 -6.66 13.37
CA GLN A 21 -42.38 -6.79 14.60
C GLN A 21 -43.78 -7.36 14.33
N LEU A 22 -44.39 -7.04 13.20
CA LEU A 22 -45.69 -7.62 12.81
C LEU A 22 -45.57 -9.12 12.52
N VAL A 23 -44.55 -9.53 11.77
CA VAL A 23 -44.27 -10.93 11.47
C VAL A 23 -43.99 -11.71 12.76
N ASP A 24 -43.18 -11.15 13.67
CA ASP A 24 -42.86 -11.79 14.96
C ASP A 24 -44.12 -11.93 15.83
N ALA A 25 -44.99 -10.91 15.87
CA ALA A 25 -46.25 -10.95 16.61
C ALA A 25 -47.31 -11.89 15.99
N GLU A 26 -47.24 -12.16 14.68
CA GLU A 26 -48.09 -13.14 13.98
C GLU A 26 -47.59 -14.58 14.18
N VAL A 27 -46.27 -14.75 14.30
CA VAL A 27 -45.65 -16.03 14.70
C VAL A 27 -45.99 -16.35 16.15
N GLU A 28 -45.87 -15.38 17.08
CA GLU A 28 -46.26 -15.57 18.49
C GLU A 28 -47.75 -15.89 18.67
N ARG A 29 -48.62 -15.32 17.82
CA ARG A 29 -50.06 -15.65 17.79
C ARG A 29 -50.38 -17.01 17.16
N GLY A 30 -49.38 -17.72 16.63
CA GLY A 30 -49.54 -19.02 15.97
C GLY A 30 -50.23 -18.94 14.61
N SER A 31 -50.38 -17.74 14.04
CA SER A 31 -50.97 -17.53 12.71
C SER A 31 -49.97 -17.71 11.57
N LEU A 32 -48.67 -17.63 11.87
CA LEU A 32 -47.58 -17.94 10.94
C LEU A 32 -46.67 -19.00 11.54
N ASP A 33 -46.25 -19.97 10.73
CA ASP A 33 -45.25 -20.96 11.12
C ASP A 33 -43.84 -20.34 11.06
N PRO A 34 -43.06 -20.36 12.16
CA PRO A 34 -41.67 -19.90 12.16
C PRO A 34 -40.78 -20.55 11.09
N ASP A 35 -41.00 -21.82 10.75
CA ASP A 35 -40.19 -22.54 9.76
C ASP A 35 -40.45 -22.06 8.33
N GLU A 36 -41.71 -21.79 7.99
CA GLU A 36 -42.10 -21.24 6.69
C GLU A 36 -41.54 -19.81 6.49
N VAL A 37 -41.61 -18.97 7.54
CA VAL A 37 -41.05 -17.61 7.51
C VAL A 37 -39.52 -17.63 7.32
N ARG A 38 -38.82 -18.61 7.92
CA ARG A 38 -37.38 -18.80 7.70
C ARG A 38 -37.08 -19.23 6.26
N ALA A 39 -37.82 -20.19 5.72
CA ALA A 39 -37.66 -20.69 4.36
C ALA A 39 -37.88 -19.58 3.32
N GLU A 40 -38.92 -18.76 3.47
CA GLU A 40 -39.20 -17.64 2.54
C GLU A 40 -38.07 -16.59 2.54
N ARG A 41 -37.50 -16.29 3.71
CA ARG A 41 -36.37 -15.35 3.84
C ARG A 41 -35.12 -15.90 3.15
N GLU A 42 -34.86 -17.18 3.32
CA GLU A 42 -33.73 -17.86 2.68
C GLU A 42 -33.90 -17.87 1.16
N GLU A 43 -35.09 -18.21 0.67
CA GLU A 43 -35.43 -18.17 -0.75
C GLU A 43 -35.24 -16.77 -1.34
N ARG A 44 -35.77 -15.71 -0.69
CA ARG A 44 -35.56 -14.32 -1.12
C ARG A 44 -34.09 -13.90 -1.13
N ARG A 45 -33.29 -14.40 -0.18
CA ARG A 45 -31.84 -14.14 -0.15
C ARG A 45 -31.13 -14.84 -1.31
N LEU A 46 -31.50 -16.09 -1.60
CA LEU A 46 -30.97 -16.88 -2.70
C LEU A 46 -31.34 -16.27 -4.06
N LEU A 47 -32.58 -15.83 -4.24
CA LEU A 47 -33.02 -15.11 -5.45
C LEU A 47 -32.21 -13.84 -5.68
N LYS A 48 -32.04 -13.00 -4.64
CA LYS A 48 -31.20 -11.79 -4.75
C LYS A 48 -29.73 -12.12 -5.03
N ALA A 49 -29.20 -13.19 -4.43
CA ALA A 49 -27.83 -13.63 -4.69
C ALA A 49 -27.68 -14.18 -6.13
N ALA A 50 -28.69 -14.89 -6.63
CA ALA A 50 -28.75 -15.39 -8.00
C ALA A 50 -28.84 -14.22 -9.00
N ASP A 51 -29.60 -13.17 -8.70
CA ASP A 51 -29.66 -11.94 -9.51
C ASP A 51 -28.29 -11.26 -9.57
N VAL A 52 -27.60 -11.12 -8.43
CA VAL A 52 -26.25 -10.56 -8.36
C VAL A 52 -25.25 -11.43 -9.13
N ALA A 53 -25.31 -12.75 -8.96
CA ALA A 53 -24.44 -13.69 -9.65
C ALA A 53 -24.69 -13.70 -11.17
N ALA A 54 -25.96 -13.66 -11.59
CA ALA A 54 -26.36 -13.59 -13.00
C ALA A 54 -25.90 -12.27 -13.62
N HIS A 55 -26.08 -11.15 -12.91
CA HIS A 55 -25.57 -9.85 -13.35
C HIS A 55 -24.03 -9.86 -13.47
N ALA A 56 -23.32 -10.36 -12.46
CA ALA A 56 -21.86 -10.46 -12.49
C ALA A 56 -21.37 -11.34 -13.65
N ARG A 57 -22.00 -12.50 -13.90
CA ARG A 57 -21.69 -13.36 -15.05
C ARG A 57 -21.94 -12.65 -16.38
N ALA A 58 -23.04 -11.90 -16.50
CA ALA A 58 -23.33 -11.13 -17.69
C ALA A 58 -22.27 -10.05 -17.96
N GLN A 59 -21.81 -9.34 -16.91
CA GLN A 59 -20.72 -8.36 -17.00
C GLN A 59 -19.39 -9.01 -17.41
N ILE A 60 -19.06 -10.17 -16.85
CA ILE A 60 -17.85 -10.92 -17.21
C ILE A 60 -17.91 -11.35 -18.68
N ALA A 61 -19.02 -11.94 -19.13
CA ALA A 61 -19.18 -12.38 -20.51
C ALA A 61 -19.13 -11.22 -21.51
N GLU A 62 -19.65 -10.04 -21.15
CA GLU A 62 -19.51 -8.81 -21.94
C GLU A 62 -18.05 -8.34 -21.99
N ALA A 63 -17.32 -8.36 -20.86
CA ALA A 63 -15.91 -8.01 -20.81
C ALA A 63 -15.03 -8.98 -21.62
N GLU A 64 -15.34 -10.28 -21.60
CA GLU A 64 -14.70 -11.30 -22.45
C GLU A 64 -14.92 -11.01 -23.94
N ARG A 65 -16.17 -10.75 -24.36
CA ARG A 65 -16.48 -10.38 -25.76
C ARG A 65 -15.71 -9.15 -26.23
N ARG A 66 -15.45 -8.21 -25.32
CA ARG A 66 -14.69 -6.98 -25.59
C ARG A 66 -13.18 -7.17 -25.56
N GLY A 67 -12.70 -8.37 -25.26
CA GLY A 67 -11.27 -8.68 -25.16
C GLY A 67 -10.58 -7.98 -24.01
N VAL A 68 -11.30 -7.59 -22.94
CA VAL A 68 -10.72 -6.89 -21.78
C VAL A 68 -9.64 -7.73 -21.08
N PHE A 69 -9.70 -9.05 -21.22
CA PHE A 69 -8.74 -10.00 -20.64
C PHE A 69 -7.65 -10.45 -21.63
N GLU A 70 -7.65 -9.94 -22.86
CA GLU A 70 -6.61 -10.25 -23.86
C GLU A 70 -5.24 -9.74 -23.38
N GLY A 71 -4.19 -10.53 -23.60
CA GLY A 71 -2.84 -10.21 -23.13
C GLY A 71 -2.60 -10.47 -21.63
N ASN A 72 -3.53 -11.10 -20.91
CA ASN A 72 -3.28 -11.54 -19.54
C ASN A 72 -2.16 -12.60 -19.53
N PRO A 73 -1.01 -12.36 -18.87
CA PRO A 73 0.13 -13.27 -18.85
C PRO A 73 -0.19 -14.67 -18.31
N TYR A 74 -1.22 -14.75 -17.46
CA TYR A 74 -1.66 -15.96 -16.75
C TYR A 74 -2.98 -16.52 -17.27
N HIS A 75 -3.46 -16.08 -18.44
CA HIS A 75 -4.68 -16.65 -19.04
C HIS A 75 -4.51 -18.17 -19.25
N GLY A 76 -5.39 -18.96 -18.61
CA GLY A 76 -5.35 -20.43 -18.67
C GLY A 76 -4.14 -21.09 -17.99
N LYS A 77 -3.27 -20.32 -17.31
CA LYS A 77 -2.12 -20.83 -16.56
C LYS A 77 -2.43 -20.85 -15.07
N PRO A 78 -1.81 -21.77 -14.29
CA PRO A 78 -1.89 -21.69 -12.85
C PRO A 78 -1.32 -20.35 -12.35
N LEU A 79 -1.94 -19.79 -11.32
CA LEU A 79 -1.42 -18.61 -10.65
C LEU A 79 -0.12 -18.97 -9.92
N PRO A 80 0.98 -18.23 -10.14
CA PRO A 80 2.23 -18.50 -9.44
C PRO A 80 2.05 -18.35 -7.92
N GLY A 81 2.61 -19.28 -7.14
CA GLY A 81 2.53 -19.28 -5.68
C GLY A 81 1.21 -19.80 -5.09
N LEU A 82 0.23 -20.20 -5.92
CA LEU A 82 -1.02 -20.78 -5.47
C LEU A 82 -0.86 -22.30 -5.27
N GLY A 83 -0.58 -22.77 -4.04
CA GLY A 83 -0.56 -24.20 -3.72
C GLY A 83 0.41 -24.67 -2.63
N GLU A 84 1.43 -23.88 -2.29
CA GLU A 84 2.46 -24.31 -1.33
C GLU A 84 2.05 -24.07 0.14
N GLN A 85 1.27 -23.02 0.40
CA GLN A 85 0.59 -22.72 1.68
C GLN A 85 -0.67 -21.87 1.37
N HIS A 86 -1.80 -22.14 2.03
CA HIS A 86 -2.99 -21.32 1.86
C HIS A 86 -2.82 -19.97 2.57
N ASP A 87 -2.34 -18.97 1.83
CA ASP A 87 -2.30 -17.58 2.29
C ASP A 87 -3.50 -16.81 1.70
N PRO A 88 -4.50 -16.43 2.49
CA PRO A 88 -5.63 -15.61 2.03
C PRO A 88 -5.21 -14.27 1.42
N ASN A 89 -4.02 -13.77 1.76
CA ASN A 89 -3.48 -12.49 1.34
C ASN A 89 -2.47 -12.60 0.18
N TRP A 90 -2.35 -13.75 -0.48
CA TRP A 90 -1.38 -13.99 -1.57
C TRP A 90 -1.46 -12.92 -2.67
N TRP A 91 -2.68 -12.53 -3.07
CA TRP A 91 -2.91 -11.55 -4.12
C TRP A 91 -2.56 -10.13 -3.69
N ILE A 92 -2.71 -9.81 -2.39
CA ILE A 92 -2.32 -8.51 -1.82
C ILE A 92 -0.81 -8.39 -1.86
N LYS A 93 -0.09 -9.43 -1.41
CA LYS A 93 1.38 -9.48 -1.45
C LYS A 93 1.90 -9.34 -2.88
N ALA A 94 1.34 -10.13 -3.81
CA ALA A 94 1.70 -10.05 -5.23
C ALA A 94 1.42 -8.67 -5.84
N LYS A 95 0.37 -7.98 -5.40
CA LYS A 95 0.05 -6.63 -5.86
C LYS A 95 1.02 -5.58 -5.29
N ILE A 96 1.33 -5.67 -4.00
CA ILE A 96 2.33 -4.79 -3.35
C ILE A 96 3.68 -4.92 -4.06
N GLU A 97 4.13 -6.14 -4.32
CA GLU A 97 5.39 -6.42 -5.01
C GLU A 97 5.39 -5.89 -6.45
N ARG A 98 4.34 -6.21 -7.23
CA ARG A 98 4.24 -5.81 -8.64
C ARG A 98 4.17 -4.30 -8.83
N GLU A 99 3.49 -3.58 -7.94
CA GLU A 99 3.26 -2.14 -8.05
C GLU A 99 4.24 -1.33 -7.19
N ASP A 100 5.24 -1.97 -6.57
CA ASP A 100 6.20 -1.39 -5.62
C ASP A 100 5.51 -0.46 -4.59
N ILE A 101 4.43 -0.96 -3.99
CA ILE A 101 3.60 -0.16 -3.10
C ILE A 101 4.32 0.05 -1.77
N ARG A 102 4.78 1.28 -1.54
CA ARG A 102 5.49 1.70 -0.32
C ARG A 102 4.58 2.43 0.67
N GLY A 103 5.02 2.57 1.92
CA GLY A 103 4.34 3.39 2.93
C GLY A 103 3.12 2.75 3.63
N ILE A 104 2.82 1.47 3.37
CA ILE A 104 1.72 0.74 4.02
C ILE A 104 2.19 -0.04 5.27
N ALA A 105 3.50 -0.10 5.49
CA ALA A 105 4.08 -0.82 6.62
C ALA A 105 3.64 -0.20 7.97
N PRO A 106 3.42 -1.03 9.00
CA PRO A 106 3.25 -0.53 10.36
C PRO A 106 4.39 0.42 10.75
N PRO A 107 4.13 1.46 11.56
CA PRO A 107 5.13 2.49 11.89
C PRO A 107 6.47 1.93 12.37
N ALA A 108 6.44 0.86 13.18
CA ALA A 108 7.65 0.20 13.68
C ALA A 108 8.55 -0.39 12.56
N LEU A 109 7.96 -0.93 11.50
CA LEU A 109 8.71 -1.49 10.36
C LEU A 109 9.11 -0.39 9.37
N ALA A 110 8.23 0.58 9.15
CA ALA A 110 8.52 1.74 8.31
C ALA A 110 9.73 2.51 8.82
N LEU A 111 9.77 2.85 10.12
CA LEU A 111 10.88 3.58 10.74
C LEU A 111 12.20 2.79 10.71
N ARG A 112 12.17 1.46 10.80
CA ARG A 112 13.39 0.63 10.68
C ARG A 112 13.95 0.63 9.26
N THR A 113 13.07 0.64 8.26
CA THR A 113 13.47 0.70 6.86
C THR A 113 14.06 2.07 6.57
N GLU A 114 13.38 3.12 7.00
CA GLU A 114 13.85 4.50 6.84
C GLU A 114 15.18 4.75 7.58
N ASP A 115 15.36 4.23 8.80
CA ASP A 115 16.62 4.34 9.54
C ASP A 115 17.80 3.68 8.82
N ALA A 116 17.54 2.60 8.07
CA ALA A 116 18.56 1.90 7.27
C ALA A 116 18.92 2.66 5.99
N GLU A 117 17.96 3.39 5.41
CA GLU A 117 18.14 4.20 4.20
C GLU A 117 18.52 5.66 4.50
N LEU A 118 18.56 6.04 5.79
CA LEU A 118 18.68 7.43 6.21
C LEU A 118 19.99 8.07 5.74
N ASP A 119 21.12 7.37 5.87
CA ASP A 119 22.42 7.89 5.45
C ASP A 119 22.45 8.23 3.95
N ASP A 120 21.93 7.33 3.10
CA ASP A 120 21.84 7.54 1.66
C ASP A 120 20.94 8.74 1.32
N HIS A 121 19.82 8.89 2.04
CA HIS A 121 18.92 10.04 1.89
C HIS A 121 19.62 11.34 2.28
N LEU A 122 20.31 11.39 3.42
CA LEU A 122 21.05 12.59 3.85
C LEU A 122 22.16 12.94 2.86
N ASP A 123 22.87 11.95 2.32
CA ASP A 123 23.97 12.14 1.37
C ASP A 123 23.52 12.71 0.02
N ALA A 124 22.23 12.57 -0.32
CA ALA A 124 21.59 13.19 -1.49
C ALA A 124 21.26 14.68 -1.28
N LEU A 125 21.19 15.15 -0.03
CA LEU A 125 20.91 16.55 0.30
C LEU A 125 22.16 17.42 0.14
N SER A 126 21.95 18.68 -0.22
CA SER A 126 23.03 19.66 -0.42
C SER A 126 23.18 20.65 0.73
N ALA A 127 22.11 20.93 1.47
CA ALA A 127 22.06 21.95 2.51
C ALA A 127 21.98 21.34 3.90
N GLU A 128 22.74 21.90 4.84
CA GLU A 128 22.74 21.46 6.25
C GLU A 128 21.36 21.67 6.91
N SER A 129 20.63 22.73 6.56
CA SER A 129 19.28 22.97 7.07
C SER A 129 18.35 21.80 6.78
N ASP A 130 18.41 21.28 5.55
CA ASP A 130 17.52 20.21 5.10
C ASP A 130 17.86 18.89 5.81
N VAL A 131 19.16 18.62 6.01
CA VAL A 131 19.64 17.48 6.80
C VAL A 131 19.11 17.56 8.24
N ARG A 132 19.21 18.73 8.87
CA ARG A 132 18.70 18.95 10.23
C ARG A 132 17.18 18.74 10.28
N ASP A 133 16.43 19.28 9.31
CA ASP A 133 14.98 19.17 9.26
C ASP A 133 14.53 17.70 9.12
N VAL A 134 15.17 16.93 8.24
CA VAL A 134 14.91 15.49 8.07
C VAL A 134 15.17 14.73 9.37
N LEU A 135 16.30 14.99 10.03
CA LEU A 135 16.65 14.33 11.29
C LEU A 135 15.68 14.67 12.43
N VAL A 136 15.24 15.93 12.51
CA VAL A 136 14.26 16.38 13.51
C VAL A 136 12.91 15.72 13.28
N ASP A 137 12.43 15.68 12.03
CA ASP A 137 11.19 15.02 11.66
C ASP A 137 11.23 13.51 11.94
N PHE A 138 12.30 12.83 11.52
CA PHE A 138 12.52 11.41 11.80
C PHE A 138 12.43 11.12 13.30
N ASN A 139 13.16 11.89 14.11
CA ASN A 139 13.14 11.75 15.57
C ASN A 139 11.75 12.03 16.17
N ALA A 140 11.00 12.99 15.63
CA ALA A 140 9.63 13.26 16.06
C ALA A 140 8.71 12.06 15.77
N ARG A 141 8.82 11.46 14.59
CA ARG A 141 8.05 10.26 14.22
C ARG A 141 8.43 9.03 15.06
N VAL A 142 9.70 8.84 15.39
CA VAL A 142 10.15 7.80 16.34
C VAL A 142 9.52 8.01 17.72
N LYS A 143 9.52 9.25 18.24
CA LYS A 143 8.90 9.58 19.53
C LYS A 143 7.40 9.30 19.51
N GLU A 144 6.72 9.71 18.45
CA GLU A 144 5.28 9.52 18.32
C GLU A 144 4.90 8.05 18.22
N ALA A 145 5.62 7.29 17.38
CA ALA A 145 5.39 5.86 17.24
C ALA A 145 5.57 5.10 18.57
N ARG A 146 6.51 5.54 19.43
CA ARG A 146 6.67 5.00 20.79
C ARG A 146 5.54 5.42 21.76
N ARG A 147 4.96 6.60 21.59
CA ARG A 147 3.87 7.14 22.44
C ARG A 147 2.49 6.57 22.12
N GLN A 148 2.28 6.21 20.86
CA GLN A 148 0.99 5.82 20.32
C GLN A 148 0.33 4.65 21.09
N LEU A 149 1.10 3.76 21.73
CA LEU A 149 0.63 2.63 22.57
C LEU A 149 -0.48 1.74 21.94
N LEU A 150 -0.70 1.82 20.62
CA LEU A 150 -1.79 1.15 19.89
C LEU A 150 -1.62 -0.38 19.74
N GLY A 151 -0.73 -1.00 20.53
CA GLY A 151 -0.35 -2.40 20.37
C GLY A 151 0.48 -2.65 19.10
N GLY A 152 1.00 -3.87 18.97
CA GLY A 152 1.87 -4.28 17.87
C GLY A 152 3.34 -4.43 18.27
N PRO A 153 4.22 -4.80 17.31
CA PRO A 153 5.64 -4.98 17.57
C PRO A 153 6.27 -3.71 18.16
N PRO A 154 7.16 -3.83 19.16
CA PRO A 154 7.75 -2.67 19.80
C PRO A 154 8.58 -1.84 18.80
N VAL A 155 8.50 -0.52 18.92
CA VAL A 155 9.32 0.42 18.14
C VAL A 155 10.72 0.47 18.77
N VAL A 156 11.64 -0.30 18.20
CA VAL A 156 13.04 -0.41 18.66
C VAL A 156 14.01 0.52 17.93
N THR A 157 13.57 1.22 16.88
CA THR A 157 14.40 2.13 16.09
C THR A 157 14.98 3.24 16.98
N PRO A 158 16.30 3.45 17.00
CA PRO A 158 16.93 4.51 17.80
C PRO A 158 16.59 5.90 17.26
N MET A 159 16.73 6.91 18.12
CA MET A 159 16.77 8.30 17.67
C MET A 159 18.19 8.64 17.22
N ARG A 160 18.32 9.54 16.26
CA ARG A 160 19.60 10.03 15.75
C ARG A 160 20.01 11.32 16.45
N ASP A 161 21.28 11.45 16.81
CA ASP A 161 21.82 12.71 17.31
C ASP A 161 22.05 13.67 16.14
N VAL A 162 21.29 14.77 16.12
CA VAL A 162 21.29 15.70 14.98
C VAL A 162 22.66 16.30 14.74
N GLU A 163 23.39 16.70 15.78
CA GLU A 163 24.69 17.35 15.59
C GLU A 163 25.74 16.34 15.13
N ALA A 164 25.71 15.12 15.69
CA ALA A 164 26.64 14.06 15.30
C ALA A 164 26.44 13.65 13.84
N GLU A 165 25.19 13.48 13.40
CA GLU A 165 24.86 13.11 12.02
C GLU A 165 25.21 14.23 11.03
N VAL A 166 25.02 15.50 11.39
CA VAL A 166 25.43 16.64 10.55
C VAL A 166 26.95 16.66 10.33
N VAL A 167 27.73 16.37 11.38
CA VAL A 167 29.20 16.25 11.26
C VAL A 167 29.56 15.08 10.35
N ALA A 168 28.99 13.89 10.58
CA ALA A 168 29.25 12.72 9.76
C ALA A 168 28.88 12.95 8.28
N TRP A 169 27.75 13.61 8.01
CA TRP A 169 27.33 13.99 6.67
C TRP A 169 28.33 14.95 5.99
N LYS A 170 28.82 15.96 6.71
CA LYS A 170 29.86 16.88 6.19
C LYS A 170 31.13 16.12 5.83
N ASP A 171 31.59 15.23 6.70
CA ASP A 171 32.79 14.42 6.47
C ASP A 171 32.65 13.52 5.24
N ARG A 172 31.50 12.81 5.10
CA ARG A 172 31.20 11.99 3.91
C ARG A 172 31.18 12.83 2.64
N ARG A 173 30.59 14.02 2.71
CA ARG A 173 30.49 14.95 1.58
C ARG A 173 31.87 15.46 1.15
N GLU A 174 32.72 15.85 2.10
CA GLU A 174 34.10 16.28 1.81
C GLU A 174 34.93 15.15 1.20
N ALA A 175 34.82 13.93 1.73
CA ALA A 175 35.48 12.75 1.18
C ALA A 175 35.07 12.48 -0.28
N ARG A 176 33.76 12.61 -0.59
CA ARG A 176 33.23 12.48 -1.94
C ARG A 176 33.81 13.53 -2.90
N PHE A 177 33.85 14.81 -2.49
CA PHE A 177 34.44 15.85 -3.32
C PHE A 177 35.93 15.65 -3.56
N ALA A 178 36.67 15.21 -2.55
CA ALA A 178 38.09 14.89 -2.69
C ALA A 178 38.29 13.74 -3.70
N ALA A 179 37.48 12.68 -3.62
CA ALA A 179 37.52 11.57 -4.57
C ALA A 179 37.18 12.00 -6.01
N ASP A 180 36.14 12.83 -6.18
CA ASP A 180 35.75 13.37 -7.49
C ASP A 180 36.84 14.26 -8.09
N ALA A 181 37.51 15.07 -7.27
CA ALA A 181 38.63 15.91 -7.71
C ALA A 181 39.82 15.07 -8.21
N VAL A 182 40.15 13.99 -7.50
CA VAL A 182 41.19 13.03 -7.92
C VAL A 182 40.80 12.37 -9.25
N ALA A 183 39.58 11.84 -9.35
CA ALA A 183 39.10 11.20 -10.58
C ALA A 183 39.07 12.17 -11.77
N ALA A 184 38.73 13.45 -11.55
CA ALA A 184 38.78 14.47 -12.58
C ALA A 184 40.21 14.76 -13.05
N ALA A 185 41.18 14.83 -12.14
CA ALA A 185 42.59 15.01 -12.46
C ALA A 185 43.17 13.84 -13.28
N GLU A 186 42.80 12.61 -12.93
CA GLU A 186 43.18 11.40 -13.68
C GLU A 186 42.60 11.38 -15.10
N ARG A 187 41.32 11.74 -15.27
CA ARG A 187 40.70 11.85 -16.60
C ARG A 187 41.38 12.93 -17.45
N ALA A 188 41.75 14.06 -16.85
CA ALA A 188 42.43 15.15 -17.54
C ALA A 188 43.85 14.74 -17.99
N SER A 189 44.55 13.90 -17.22
CA SER A 189 45.89 13.42 -17.59
C SER A 189 45.86 12.30 -18.65
N GLY A 190 44.82 11.46 -18.67
CA GLY A 190 44.65 10.35 -19.62
C GLY A 190 44.22 10.73 -21.05
N SER A 191 43.78 11.98 -21.28
CA SER A 191 43.18 12.43 -22.56
C SER A 191 44.06 13.41 -23.35
N ARG A 192 45.30 13.02 -23.66
CA ARG A 192 46.06 13.70 -24.74
C ARG A 192 46.18 12.77 -25.95
N PRO A 193 45.33 12.90 -26.99
CA PRO A 193 45.55 12.18 -28.23
C PRO A 193 46.83 12.74 -28.85
N THR A 194 47.90 11.93 -28.83
CA THR A 194 49.15 12.24 -29.52
C THR A 194 48.85 12.42 -31.00
N ARG A 195 49.03 13.64 -31.51
CA ARG A 195 48.86 13.98 -32.92
C ARG A 195 50.02 13.38 -33.72
N TRP A 196 49.99 12.07 -33.95
CA TRP A 196 51.05 11.34 -34.64
C TRP A 196 50.98 11.41 -36.17
N TRP A 197 49.97 12.09 -36.73
CA TRP A 197 49.73 12.24 -38.18
C TRP A 197 50.09 13.64 -38.69
N ARG A 198 51.34 14.10 -38.49
CA ARG A 198 51.92 15.18 -39.31
C ARG A 198 53.41 14.93 -39.51
N ARG A 199 53.75 13.87 -40.26
CA ARG A 199 54.98 13.80 -41.05
C ARG A 199 54.96 12.59 -41.98
N ARG A 200 54.65 12.88 -43.24
CA ARG A 200 55.08 12.26 -44.51
C ARG A 200 54.11 12.87 -45.54
N GLY A 201 54.55 13.65 -46.50
CA GLY A 201 55.74 13.53 -47.33
C GLY A 201 55.22 13.75 -48.74
#